data_AF-A0A538PKD3-F1
#
_entry.id   AF-A0A538PKD3-F1
#
_cell.length_a   1.000
_cell.length_b   1.000
_cell.length_c   1.000
_cell.angle_alpha   90.00
_cell.angle_beta   90.00
_cell.angle_gamma   90.00
#
_symmetry.space_group_name_H-M   'P 1'
#
loop_
_entity.id
_entity.type
_entity.pdbx_description
1 polymer ?
#
loop_
_entity_poly.entity_id
_entity_poly.type
_entity_poly.pdbx_seq_one_letter_code
_entity_poly.pdbx_strand_id
1 'polypeptide(L)'
;MRSNVRAISTTRRPRTTHDRKGEYKLDEPQITAGWFEFASTAPSVVPSDKLWWARFHGYMKDRRDDGSLMQVSPRRDWEKYYREDLYPFERACSLGVPLAEITGAAQLQERIVKPLLARMRGSSIPLPA
;
A
#
# COMPACT_ATOMS: atom_id res chain seq x y z
N MET A 1 -45.44 4.37 35.07
CA MET A 1 -44.07 4.41 34.51
C MET A 1 -43.89 3.23 33.56
N ARG A 2 -43.80 3.47 32.24
CA ARG A 2 -43.45 2.45 31.25
C ARG A 2 -42.28 3.01 30.43
N SER A 3 -41.15 2.31 30.48
CA SER A 3 -39.90 2.70 29.84
C SER A 3 -39.96 2.35 28.35
N ASN A 4 -39.82 3.33 27.46
CA ASN A 4 -39.71 3.14 26.03
C ASN A 4 -38.24 2.91 25.66
N VAL A 5 -37.83 1.65 25.50
CA VAL A 5 -36.54 1.31 24.91
C VAL A 5 -36.72 1.19 23.39
N ARG A 6 -36.26 2.19 22.65
CA ARG A 6 -36.13 2.09 21.18
C ARG A 6 -34.95 1.20 20.83
N ALA A 7 -35.21 0.08 20.16
CA ALA A 7 -34.17 -0.74 19.55
C ALA A 7 -33.50 0.06 18.42
N ILE A 8 -32.20 0.34 18.58
CA ILE A 8 -31.37 0.89 17.50
C ILE A 8 -31.10 -0.27 16.54
N SER A 9 -31.83 -0.29 15.43
CA SER A 9 -31.54 -1.16 14.29
C SER A 9 -30.18 -0.76 13.71
N THR A 10 -29.12 -1.45 14.13
CA THR A 10 -27.80 -1.34 13.53
C THR A 10 -27.78 -2.12 12.22
N THR A 11 -28.39 -1.53 11.19
CA THR A 11 -28.21 -1.98 9.81
C THR A 11 -26.74 -1.72 9.45
N ARG A 12 -25.86 -2.69 9.72
CA ARG A 12 -24.48 -2.69 9.24
C ARG A 12 -24.54 -2.56 7.72
N ARG A 13 -24.21 -1.38 7.20
CA ARG A 13 -23.91 -1.23 5.77
C ARG A 13 -22.81 -2.25 5.44
N PRO A 14 -22.96 -3.04 4.36
CA PRO A 14 -21.88 -3.90 3.94
C PRO A 14 -20.66 -3.01 3.70
N ARG A 15 -19.56 -3.29 4.41
CA ARG A 15 -18.24 -2.79 4.02
C ARG A 15 -18.01 -3.39 2.64
N THR A 16 -18.17 -2.60 1.59
CA THR A 16 -17.62 -2.92 0.28
C THR A 16 -16.12 -2.75 0.42
N THR A 17 -15.46 -3.65 1.14
CA THR A 17 -14.09 -3.95 0.78
C THR A 17 -14.22 -4.48 -0.64
N HIS A 18 -13.74 -3.69 -1.61
CA HIS A 18 -13.33 -4.25 -2.87
C HIS A 18 -12.16 -5.18 -2.53
N ASP A 19 -12.47 -6.31 -1.91
CA ASP A 19 -11.63 -7.48 -1.86
C ASP A 19 -11.44 -7.77 -3.34
N ARG A 20 -10.34 -7.27 -3.90
CA ARG A 20 -9.79 -7.85 -5.11
C ARG A 20 -9.51 -9.30 -4.69
N LYS A 21 -10.50 -10.18 -4.85
CA LYS A 21 -10.34 -11.63 -4.77
C LYS A 21 -9.82 -12.10 -6.12
N GLY A 22 -8.80 -11.41 -6.62
CA GLY A 22 -7.97 -11.94 -7.70
C GLY A 22 -7.16 -13.10 -7.16
N GLU A 23 -6.73 -13.98 -8.03
CA GLU A 23 -5.86 -15.12 -7.75
C GLU A 23 -4.48 -14.66 -7.28
N TYR A 24 -4.42 -14.07 -6.08
CA TYR A 24 -3.17 -13.62 -5.47
C TYR A 24 -2.53 -14.80 -4.75
N LYS A 25 -1.90 -15.66 -5.53
CA LYS A 25 -1.12 -16.77 -4.99
C LYS A 25 0.30 -16.29 -4.71
N LEU A 26 0.67 -16.24 -3.44
CA LEU A 26 2.08 -16.21 -3.04
C LEU A 26 2.59 -17.65 -3.12
N ASP A 27 3.63 -17.90 -3.91
CA ASP A 27 4.24 -19.24 -3.95
C ASP A 27 5.11 -19.50 -2.71
N GLU A 28 5.58 -18.44 -2.05
CA GLU A 28 6.38 -18.52 -0.82
C GLU A 28 6.21 -17.28 0.08
N PRO A 29 6.58 -17.36 1.37
CA PRO A 29 6.59 -16.21 2.28
C PRO A 29 7.56 -15.12 1.85
N GLN A 30 7.21 -13.85 2.07
CA GLN A 30 8.00 -12.70 1.65
C GLN A 30 8.32 -11.74 2.79
N ILE A 31 9.47 -11.07 2.66
CA ILE A 31 9.71 -9.77 3.30
C ILE A 31 9.24 -8.68 2.36
N THR A 32 8.32 -7.86 2.83
CA THR A 32 7.79 -6.71 2.09
C THR A 32 8.15 -5.42 2.77
N ALA A 33 8.45 -4.39 1.99
CA ALA A 33 8.68 -3.06 2.51
C ALA A 33 8.26 -2.00 1.51
N GLY A 34 8.03 -0.78 2.00
CA GLY A 34 7.53 0.31 1.19
C GLY A 34 7.60 1.65 1.89
N TRP A 35 7.23 2.70 1.17
CA TRP A 35 7.12 4.05 1.70
C TRP A 35 5.96 4.78 1.03
N PHE A 36 5.52 5.86 1.68
CA PHE A 36 4.49 6.76 1.19
C PHE A 36 5.05 8.18 1.11
N GLU A 37 4.66 8.89 0.06
CA GLU A 37 4.65 10.34 0.06
C GLU A 37 3.21 10.78 0.28
N PHE A 38 2.92 11.26 1.48
CA PHE A 38 1.58 11.72 1.84
C PHE A 38 1.23 13.00 1.06
N ALA A 39 -0.05 13.11 0.68
CA ALA A 39 -0.57 14.31 0.05
C ALA A 39 -0.61 15.46 1.06
N SER A 40 -0.52 16.71 0.59
CA SER A 40 -0.65 17.89 1.46
C SER A 40 -2.03 17.98 2.11
N THR A 41 -3.02 17.31 1.53
CA THR A 41 -4.40 17.19 2.01
C THR A 41 -4.65 15.94 2.86
N ALA A 42 -3.61 15.13 3.09
CA ALA A 42 -3.72 13.96 3.94
C ALA A 42 -4.14 14.35 5.38
N PRO A 43 -4.98 13.54 6.04
CA PRO A 43 -5.32 13.78 7.44
C PRO A 43 -4.07 13.66 8.32
N SER A 44 -4.05 14.39 9.45
CA SER A 44 -2.96 14.33 10.44
C SER A 44 -2.73 12.92 11.00
N VAL A 45 -3.76 12.08 11.00
CA VAL A 45 -3.69 10.66 11.33
C VAL A 45 -4.24 9.87 10.16
N VAL A 46 -3.37 9.13 9.48
CA VAL A 46 -3.75 8.25 8.37
C VAL A 46 -4.37 6.97 8.93
N PRO A 47 -5.60 6.59 8.53
CA PRO A 47 -6.22 5.36 8.98
C PRO A 47 -5.37 4.12 8.66
N SER A 48 -5.34 3.15 9.57
CA SER A 48 -4.45 1.97 9.46
C SER A 48 -4.75 1.09 8.24
N ASP A 49 -6.00 1.07 7.76
CA ASP A 49 -6.39 0.38 6.53
C ASP A 49 -5.77 1.01 5.28
N LYS A 50 -5.31 2.26 5.34
CA LYS A 50 -4.56 2.89 4.25
C LYS A 50 -3.08 2.49 4.26
N LEU A 51 -2.54 2.06 5.40
CA LEU A 51 -1.15 1.60 5.47
C LEU A 51 -0.91 0.27 4.75
N TRP A 52 -1.99 -0.45 4.44
CA TRP A 52 -1.97 -1.63 3.58
C TRP A 52 -1.26 -1.36 2.24
N TRP A 53 -1.30 -0.12 1.74
CA TRP A 53 -0.66 0.27 0.49
C TRP A 53 0.87 0.12 0.53
N ALA A 54 1.49 -0.10 1.70
CA ALA A 54 2.93 -0.37 1.83
C ALA A 54 3.33 -1.75 1.29
N ARG A 55 2.35 -2.60 0.96
CA ARG A 55 2.54 -3.95 0.38
C ARG A 55 1.72 -4.15 -0.90
N PHE A 56 1.38 -3.08 -1.60
CA PHE A 56 0.48 -3.15 -2.76
C PHE A 56 1.05 -3.95 -3.94
N HIS A 57 2.39 -4.05 -4.09
CA HIS A 57 3.06 -4.80 -5.17
C HIS A 57 2.54 -6.25 -5.26
N GLY A 58 2.27 -6.89 -4.12
CA GLY A 58 1.75 -8.25 -4.05
C GLY A 58 0.38 -8.44 -4.70
N TYR A 59 -0.30 -7.35 -5.05
CA TYR A 59 -1.66 -7.32 -5.59
C TYR A 59 -1.72 -6.73 -7.00
N MET A 60 -0.57 -6.43 -7.58
CA MET A 60 -0.44 -5.93 -8.94
C MET A 60 -0.42 -7.10 -9.93
N LYS A 61 -0.95 -6.88 -11.14
CA LYS A 61 -0.95 -7.90 -12.20
C LYS A 61 0.47 -8.22 -12.68
N ASP A 62 1.33 -7.22 -12.67
CA ASP A 62 2.75 -7.24 -13.00
C ASP A 62 3.63 -7.36 -11.75
N ARG A 63 3.14 -8.09 -10.73
CA ARG A 63 3.86 -8.36 -9.49
C ARG A 63 5.27 -8.87 -9.78
N ARG A 64 6.24 -8.33 -9.03
CA ARG A 64 7.63 -8.77 -9.00
C ARG A 64 8.08 -8.96 -7.56
N ASP A 65 8.71 -10.11 -7.31
CA ASP A 65 9.22 -10.51 -6.00
C ASP A 65 10.76 -10.52 -5.96
N ASP A 66 11.38 -9.87 -6.93
CA ASP A 66 12.84 -9.81 -7.08
C ASP A 66 13.47 -8.64 -6.27
N GLY A 67 12.65 -7.92 -5.49
CA GLY A 67 13.06 -6.70 -4.77
C GLY A 67 12.98 -5.43 -5.61
N SER A 68 12.51 -5.52 -6.87
CA SER A 68 12.21 -4.36 -7.69
C SER A 68 11.11 -3.51 -7.03
N LEU A 69 11.37 -2.22 -6.88
CA LEU A 69 10.37 -1.29 -6.38
C LEU A 69 9.28 -1.05 -7.42
N MET A 70 8.05 -1.29 -7.01
CA MET A 70 6.86 -0.87 -7.74
C MET A 70 6.33 0.42 -7.12
N GLN A 71 6.00 1.39 -7.95
CA GLN A 71 5.48 2.68 -7.52
C GLN A 71 4.18 2.98 -8.27
N VAL A 72 3.24 3.57 -7.55
CA VAL A 72 2.01 4.13 -8.12
C VAL A 72 1.79 5.54 -7.60
N SER A 73 1.27 6.39 -8.46
CA SER A 73 0.70 7.69 -8.14
C SER A 73 -0.80 7.62 -8.43
N PRO A 74 -1.67 7.32 -7.45
CA PRO A 74 -3.10 7.05 -7.71
C PRO A 74 -3.78 8.14 -8.54
N ARG A 75 -3.45 9.41 -8.28
CA ARG A 75 -3.99 10.55 -9.03
C ARG A 75 -3.64 10.53 -10.52
N ARG A 76 -2.43 10.08 -10.86
CA ARG A 76 -1.92 9.98 -12.24
C ARG A 76 -2.30 8.65 -12.88
N ASP A 77 -2.02 7.54 -12.20
CA ASP A 77 -2.09 6.20 -12.77
C ASP A 77 -3.52 5.65 -12.75
N TRP A 78 -4.37 6.12 -11.82
CA TRP A 78 -5.75 5.67 -11.63
C TRP A 78 -6.74 6.84 -11.55
N GLU A 79 -6.53 7.89 -12.33
CA GLU A 79 -7.34 9.12 -12.31
C GLU A 79 -8.86 8.86 -12.22
N LYS A 80 -9.39 7.93 -13.02
CA LYS A 80 -10.81 7.58 -13.05
C LYS A 80 -11.37 7.03 -11.73
N TYR A 81 -10.51 6.48 -10.88
CA TYR A 81 -10.86 5.89 -9.59
C TYR A 81 -10.31 6.69 -8.42
N TYR A 82 -9.56 7.76 -8.69
CA TYR A 82 -8.92 8.55 -7.67
C TYR A 82 -9.96 9.27 -6.83
N ARG A 83 -9.84 9.07 -5.52
CA ARG A 83 -10.55 9.85 -4.51
C ARG A 83 -9.62 10.12 -3.35
N GLU A 84 -9.52 11.38 -2.97
CA GLU A 84 -8.62 11.85 -1.91
C GLU A 84 -8.84 11.13 -0.57
N ASP A 85 -10.10 10.83 -0.23
CA ASP A 85 -10.46 10.06 0.96
C ASP A 85 -10.02 8.59 0.90
N LEU A 86 -9.82 8.05 -0.31
CA LEU A 86 -9.37 6.68 -0.53
C LEU A 86 -7.84 6.58 -0.59
N TYR A 87 -7.16 7.64 -1.03
CA TYR A 87 -5.72 7.69 -1.30
C TYR A 87 -5.09 8.94 -0.67
N PRO A 88 -4.74 8.90 0.64
CA PRO A 88 -4.13 10.04 1.34
C PRO A 88 -2.65 10.25 0.96
N PHE A 89 -2.20 9.83 -0.21
CA PHE A 89 -0.82 9.85 -0.66
C PHE A 89 -0.71 10.17 -2.15
N GLU A 90 0.32 10.92 -2.51
CA GLU A 90 0.69 11.22 -3.89
C GLU A 90 1.44 10.06 -4.54
N ARG A 91 2.25 9.36 -3.74
CA ARG A 91 2.99 8.16 -4.15
C ARG A 91 2.91 7.08 -3.09
N ALA A 92 2.67 5.86 -3.53
CA ALA A 92 2.93 4.65 -2.76
C ALA A 92 3.97 3.83 -3.49
N CYS A 93 4.95 3.33 -2.75
CA CYS A 93 6.00 2.48 -3.25
C CYS A 93 6.10 1.22 -2.40
N SER A 94 6.27 0.06 -3.03
CA SER A 94 6.51 -1.18 -2.31
C SER A 94 7.34 -2.18 -3.12
N LEU A 95 8.05 -3.05 -2.42
CA LEU A 95 8.76 -4.20 -2.95
C LEU A 95 8.48 -5.44 -2.10
N GLY A 96 8.77 -6.59 -2.67
CA GLY A 96 8.75 -7.88 -2.00
C GLY A 96 9.95 -8.71 -2.42
N VAL A 97 10.46 -9.52 -1.49
CA VAL A 97 11.49 -10.53 -1.74
C VAL A 97 11.13 -11.82 -0.99
N PRO A 98 11.45 -13.01 -1.54
CA PRO A 98 11.37 -14.26 -0.80
C PRO A 98 12.09 -14.18 0.54
N LEU A 99 11.40 -14.59 1.61
CA LEU A 99 11.97 -14.63 2.96
C LEU A 99 13.22 -15.54 3.00
N ALA A 100 13.20 -16.63 2.22
CA ALA A 100 14.31 -17.58 2.13
C ALA A 100 15.62 -16.95 1.61
N GLU A 101 15.55 -15.84 0.87
CA GLU A 101 16.72 -15.13 0.37
C GLU A 101 17.32 -14.13 1.39
N ILE A 102 16.64 -13.88 2.50
CA ILE A 102 17.07 -12.95 3.54
C ILE A 102 17.55 -13.73 4.77
N THR A 103 18.78 -14.21 4.71
CA THR A 103 19.37 -15.06 5.76
C THR A 103 20.12 -14.27 6.83
N GLY A 104 20.18 -12.95 6.73
CA GLY A 104 20.93 -12.11 7.67
C GLY A 104 20.83 -10.62 7.38
N ALA A 105 21.46 -9.84 8.25
CA ALA A 105 21.41 -8.38 8.21
C ALA A 105 22.02 -7.78 6.92
N ALA A 106 23.07 -8.41 6.37
CA ALA A 106 23.69 -7.95 5.12
C ALA A 106 22.70 -8.05 3.95
N GLN A 107 22.02 -9.20 3.79
CA GLN A 107 21.01 -9.39 2.75
C GLN A 107 19.82 -8.44 2.95
N LEU A 108 19.38 -8.24 4.19
CA LEU A 108 18.33 -7.26 4.51
C LEU A 108 18.73 -5.84 4.07
N GLN A 109 19.97 -5.44 4.35
CA GLN A 109 20.49 -4.13 3.98
C GLN A 109 20.55 -3.96 2.45
N GLU A 110 21.11 -4.93 1.74
CA GLU A 110 21.27 -4.87 0.27
C GLU A 110 19.94 -4.97 -0.48
N ARG A 111 19.04 -5.87 -0.06
CA ARG A 111 17.83 -6.20 -0.82
C ARG A 111 16.60 -5.40 -0.43
N ILE A 112 16.56 -4.84 0.77
CA ILE A 112 15.41 -4.06 1.26
C ILE A 112 15.81 -2.60 1.48
N VAL A 113 16.76 -2.34 2.37
CA VAL A 113 17.03 -1.00 2.87
C VAL A 113 17.62 -0.09 1.79
N LYS A 114 18.66 -0.55 1.08
CA LYS A 114 19.32 0.24 0.03
C LYS A 114 18.37 0.60 -1.12
N PRO A 115 17.58 -0.32 -1.71
CA PRO A 115 16.61 0.02 -2.74
C PRO A 115 15.62 1.10 -2.30
N LEU A 116 15.05 0.96 -1.09
CA LEU A 116 14.10 1.95 -0.54
C LEU A 116 14.74 3.33 -0.43
N LEU A 117 15.93 3.42 0.18
CA LEU A 117 16.62 4.69 0.38
C LEU A 117 17.03 5.34 -0.96
N ALA A 118 17.47 4.55 -1.93
CA ALA A 118 17.84 5.05 -3.26
C ALA A 118 16.66 5.75 -3.95
N ARG A 119 15.43 5.22 -3.81
CA ARG A 119 14.23 5.83 -4.41
C ARG A 119 13.62 6.95 -3.61
N MET A 120 13.67 6.90 -2.27
CA MET A 120 13.21 8.03 -1.44
C MET A 120 14.00 9.30 -1.75
N ARG A 121 15.34 9.17 -1.93
CA ARG A 121 16.24 10.29 -2.21
C ARG A 121 16.19 10.79 -3.66
N GLY A 122 15.66 9.99 -4.58
CA GLY A 122 15.51 10.34 -6.00
C GLY A 122 14.28 11.18 -6.35
N SER A 123 13.56 11.73 -5.35
CA SER A 123 12.35 12.55 -5.52
C SER A 123 12.57 13.95 -6.14
N SER A 124 13.68 14.15 -6.86
CA SER A 124 13.97 15.38 -7.62
C SER A 124 14.12 15.16 -9.13
N ILE A 125 13.91 13.95 -9.66
CA ILE A 125 13.95 13.73 -11.12
C ILE A 125 12.55 13.98 -11.70
N PRO A 126 12.36 15.02 -12.54
CA PRO A 126 11.12 15.18 -13.28
C PRO A 126 10.91 13.95 -14.17
N LEU A 127 9.70 13.40 -14.17
CA LEU A 127 9.33 12.35 -15.13
C LEU A 127 9.38 12.95 -16.54
N PRO A 128 9.83 12.18 -17.55
CA PRO A 128 9.82 12.65 -18.93
C PRO A 128 8.40 13.07 -19.33
N ALA A 129 8.35 14.17 -20.10
CA ALA A 129 7.13 14.83 -20.57
C ALA A 129 6.18 13.89 -21.34
#